data_AF-A0AAV6K9N7-F1
#
_entry.id   AF-A0AAV6K9N7-F1
#
_cell.length_a   1.000
_cell.length_b   1.000
_cell.length_c   1.000
_cell.angle_alpha   90.00
_cell.angle_beta   90.00
_cell.angle_gamma   90.00
#
_symmetry.space_group_name_H-M   'P 1'
#
loop_
_entity.id
_entity.type
_entity.pdbx_description
1 polymer ?
#
loop_
_entity_poly.entity_id
_entity_poly.type
_entity_poly.pdbx_seq_one_letter_code
_entity_poly.pdbx_strand_id
1 'polypeptide(L)'
;MSGARLCALLGELGYEEHGALDPDSFEWPFQYDDDRPILDWICHSLRPSNVLSPSEVSQYEQFIQEGKLLEGEDLDFAYDSISAFSTRRDNQEAVFGAEEGLKDIRDATLAYKAEALELQRQLRQLQNQYDMLTSQASSLIQGRRARVVATSNVNGQLTTIDDSLSAINLEIG
;
A
#
# COMPACT_ATOMS: atom_id res chain seq x y z
N MET A 1 8.71 -12.32 14.52
CA MET A 1 8.92 -13.62 13.87
C MET A 1 9.42 -14.56 14.94
N SER A 2 8.94 -15.80 14.95
CA SER A 2 9.02 -16.71 16.10
C SER A 2 9.47 -18.11 15.68
N GLY A 3 10.00 -18.88 16.62
CA GLY A 3 10.41 -20.27 16.42
C GLY A 3 9.25 -21.16 15.95
N ALA A 4 8.03 -20.85 16.40
CA ALA A 4 6.81 -21.52 15.95
C ALA A 4 6.55 -21.37 14.44
N ARG A 5 6.84 -20.20 13.86
CA ARG A 5 6.64 -19.96 12.43
C ARG A 5 7.65 -20.76 11.60
N LEU A 6 8.89 -20.86 12.08
CA LEU A 6 9.94 -21.66 11.45
C LEU A 6 9.57 -23.15 11.45
N CYS A 7 9.12 -23.69 12.59
CA CYS A 7 8.71 -25.10 12.68
C CYS A 7 7.52 -25.41 11.75
N ALA A 8 6.53 -24.51 11.69
CA ALA A 8 5.41 -24.65 10.77
C ALA A 8 5.87 -24.65 9.30
N LEU A 9 6.79 -23.75 8.94
CA LEU A 9 7.37 -23.69 7.61
C LEU A 9 8.11 -24.99 7.26
N LEU A 10 8.92 -25.54 8.18
CA LEU A 10 9.60 -26.82 7.95
C LEU A 10 8.61 -27.96 7.66
N GLY A 11 7.46 -27.98 8.34
CA GLY A 11 6.37 -28.89 8.04
C GLY A 11 5.78 -28.68 6.63
N GLU A 12 5.53 -27.43 6.24
CA GLU A 12 5.07 -27.08 4.88
C GLU A 12 6.09 -27.50 3.79
N LEU A 13 7.38 -27.42 4.08
CA LEU A 13 8.47 -27.82 3.18
C LEU A 13 8.67 -29.35 3.12
N GLY A 14 7.94 -30.12 3.94
CA GLY A 14 7.99 -31.58 3.93
C GLY A 14 9.09 -32.19 4.81
N TYR A 15 9.60 -31.45 5.80
CA TYR A 15 10.55 -32.02 6.77
C TYR A 15 9.85 -33.06 7.66
N GLU A 16 10.27 -34.32 7.59
CA GLU A 16 9.57 -35.46 8.22
C GLU A 16 9.52 -35.36 9.76
N GLU A 17 10.54 -34.77 10.39
CA GLU A 17 10.65 -34.66 11.86
C GLU A 17 10.14 -33.32 12.41
N HIS A 18 9.40 -32.53 11.63
CA HIS A 18 8.89 -31.22 12.07
C HIS A 18 8.01 -31.31 13.33
N GLY A 19 7.31 -32.44 13.53
CA GLY A 19 6.47 -32.69 14.71
C GLY A 19 7.25 -32.98 16.00
N ALA A 20 8.55 -33.28 15.90
CA ALA A 20 9.45 -33.46 17.05
C ALA A 20 10.16 -32.17 17.45
N LEU A 21 10.05 -31.11 16.64
CA LEU A 21 10.65 -29.81 16.92
C LEU A 21 9.81 -29.08 17.98
N ASP A 22 10.46 -28.65 19.04
CA ASP A 22 9.87 -27.78 20.04
C ASP A 22 10.01 -26.31 19.61
N PRO A 23 8.91 -25.58 19.33
CA PRO A 23 8.94 -24.18 18.94
C PRO A 23 9.72 -23.27 19.90
N ASP A 24 9.62 -23.54 21.21
CA ASP A 24 10.21 -22.69 22.24
C ASP A 24 11.74 -22.80 22.24
N SER A 25 12.28 -23.97 21.89
CA SER A 25 13.71 -24.20 21.69
C SER A 25 14.30 -23.38 20.53
N PHE A 26 13.46 -22.88 19.60
CA PHE A 26 13.85 -22.03 18.48
C PHE A 26 13.48 -20.56 18.67
N GLU A 27 13.05 -20.12 19.85
CA GLU A 27 12.74 -18.70 20.10
C GLU A 27 13.99 -17.85 20.31
N TRP A 28 15.04 -18.41 20.93
CA TRP A 28 16.25 -17.66 21.26
C TRP A 28 17.01 -17.10 20.04
N PRO A 29 17.11 -17.77 18.87
CA PRO A 29 17.79 -17.23 17.70
C PRO A 29 17.10 -15.98 17.12
N PHE A 30 15.77 -15.87 17.25
CA PHE A 30 15.02 -14.69 16.80
C PHE A 30 15.20 -13.47 17.73
N GLN A 31 15.83 -13.66 18.89
CA GLN A 31 16.13 -12.59 19.85
C GLN A 31 17.49 -11.94 19.59
N TYR A 32 18.36 -12.57 18.80
CA TYR A 32 19.65 -12.01 18.42
C TYR A 32 19.50 -11.10 17.19
N ASP A 33 19.94 -9.84 17.30
CA ASP A 33 19.82 -8.84 16.23
C ASP A 33 20.59 -9.21 14.96
N ASP A 34 21.66 -10.01 15.09
CA ASP A 34 22.48 -10.45 13.95
C ASP A 34 21.83 -11.61 13.17
N ASP A 35 21.17 -12.54 13.88
CA ASP A 35 20.58 -13.74 13.29
C ASP A 35 19.12 -13.53 12.84
N ARG A 36 18.43 -12.58 13.47
CA ARG A 36 17.03 -12.30 13.17
C ARG A 36 16.76 -11.95 11.69
N PRO A 37 17.57 -11.11 11.00
CA PRO A 37 17.31 -10.77 9.60
C PRO A 37 17.37 -11.98 8.67
N ILE A 38 18.30 -12.91 8.89
CA ILE A 38 18.43 -14.11 8.06
C ILE A 38 17.32 -15.12 8.36
N LEU A 39 16.94 -15.28 9.63
CA LEU A 39 15.81 -16.14 10.01
C LEU A 39 14.48 -15.60 9.50
N ASP A 40 14.30 -14.29 9.53
CA ASP A 40 13.14 -13.62 8.93
C ASP A 40 13.12 -13.86 7.42
N TRP A 41 14.25 -13.71 6.73
CA TRP A 41 14.35 -13.99 5.30
C TRP A 41 13.98 -15.43 4.97
N ILE A 42 14.54 -16.41 5.68
CA ILE A 42 14.22 -17.85 5.51
C ILE A 42 12.71 -18.07 5.61
N CYS A 43 12.08 -17.49 6.64
CA CYS A 43 10.66 -17.66 6.89
C CYS A 43 9.73 -17.03 5.82
N HIS A 44 10.23 -16.08 5.02
CA HIS A 44 9.46 -15.39 3.98
C HIS A 44 9.77 -15.87 2.56
N SER A 45 11.00 -16.34 2.33
CA SER A 45 11.52 -16.65 1.01
C SER A 45 11.44 -18.14 0.66
N LEU A 46 11.51 -19.04 1.65
CA LEU A 46 11.34 -20.45 1.38
C LEU A 46 9.87 -20.79 1.15
N ARG A 47 9.64 -21.58 0.11
CA ARG A 47 8.33 -22.12 -0.29
C ARG A 47 8.54 -23.55 -0.78
N PRO A 48 7.50 -24.40 -0.77
CA PRO A 48 7.61 -25.76 -1.30
C PRO A 48 8.08 -25.80 -2.76
N SER A 49 7.79 -24.76 -3.55
CA SER A 49 8.28 -24.61 -4.93
C SER A 49 9.80 -24.46 -5.06
N ASN A 50 10.48 -24.12 -3.97
CA ASN A 50 11.93 -23.89 -3.94
C ASN A 50 12.69 -25.08 -3.31
N VAL A 51 11.96 -26.15 -2.95
CA VAL A 51 12.53 -27.36 -2.35
C VAL A 51 12.53 -28.46 -3.39
N LEU A 52 13.71 -29.02 -3.62
CA LEU A 52 13.86 -30.15 -4.53
C LEU A 52 13.25 -31.40 -3.89
N SER A 53 12.40 -32.08 -4.65
CA SER A 53 11.90 -33.40 -4.31
C SER A 53 13.03 -34.44 -4.37
N PRO A 54 12.91 -35.57 -3.63
CA PRO A 54 13.89 -36.65 -3.70
C PRO A 54 14.13 -37.15 -5.13
N SER A 55 13.09 -37.20 -5.96
CA SER A 55 13.20 -37.58 -7.37
C SER A 55 14.02 -36.59 -8.20
N GLU A 56 13.88 -35.29 -7.97
CA GLU A 56 14.65 -34.27 -8.68
C GLU A 56 16.12 -34.32 -8.29
N VAL A 57 16.40 -34.57 -7.00
CA VAL A 57 17.78 -34.77 -6.52
C VAL A 57 18.40 -36.02 -7.17
N SER A 58 17.69 -37.14 -7.21
CA SER A 58 18.20 -38.36 -7.87
C SER A 58 18.43 -38.17 -9.38
N GLN A 59 17.56 -37.44 -10.07
CA GLN A 59 17.75 -37.12 -11.49
C GLN A 59 18.98 -36.25 -11.70
N TYR A 60 19.19 -35.24 -10.85
CA TYR A 60 20.37 -34.40 -10.89
C TYR A 60 21.66 -35.21 -10.67
N GLU A 61 21.68 -36.09 -9.66
CA GLU A 61 22.80 -36.99 -9.40
C GLU A 61 23.07 -37.93 -10.59
N GLN A 62 22.03 -38.43 -11.25
CA GLN A 62 22.16 -39.22 -12.46
C GLN A 62 22.80 -38.41 -13.60
N PHE A 63 22.42 -37.14 -13.79
CA PHE A 63 23.04 -36.29 -14.81
C PHE A 63 24.52 -36.04 -14.54
N ILE A 64 24.91 -35.90 -13.28
CA ILE A 64 26.31 -35.83 -12.89
C ILE A 64 27.05 -37.12 -13.27
N GLN A 65 26.49 -38.28 -12.91
CA GLN A 65 27.12 -39.58 -13.19
C GLN A 65 27.27 -39.84 -14.70
N GLU A 66 26.30 -39.42 -15.49
CA GLU A 66 26.31 -39.58 -16.94
C GLU A 66 27.21 -38.54 -17.66
N GLY A 67 27.77 -37.57 -16.93
CA GLY A 67 28.56 -36.47 -17.51
C GLY A 67 27.72 -35.57 -18.43
N LYS A 68 26.41 -35.51 -18.19
CA LYS A 68 25.44 -34.73 -18.98
C LYS A 68 25.04 -33.43 -18.29
N LEU A 69 25.69 -33.10 -17.17
CA LEU A 69 25.47 -31.83 -16.50
C LEU A 69 25.99 -30.70 -17.39
N LEU A 70 25.10 -29.77 -17.73
CA LEU A 70 25.42 -28.61 -18.52
C LEU A 70 25.76 -27.44 -17.59
N GLU A 71 27.01 -27.04 -17.54
CA GLU A 71 27.50 -26.00 -16.63
C GLU A 71 28.60 -25.15 -17.28
N GLY A 72 28.82 -23.94 -16.75
CA GLY A 72 29.87 -23.02 -17.21
C GLY A 72 29.78 -22.67 -18.70
N GLU A 73 30.90 -22.73 -19.41
CA GLU A 73 31.02 -22.36 -20.83
C GLU A 73 30.11 -23.21 -21.74
N ASP A 74 29.88 -24.48 -21.39
CA ASP A 74 28.99 -25.35 -22.15
C ASP A 74 27.53 -24.90 -22.06
N LEU A 75 27.12 -24.37 -20.89
CA LEU A 75 25.81 -23.77 -20.69
C LEU A 75 25.66 -22.47 -21.49
N ASP A 76 26.67 -21.60 -21.45
CA ASP A 76 26.70 -20.36 -22.22
C ASP A 76 26.64 -20.65 -23.72
N PHE A 77 27.40 -21.64 -24.19
CA PHE A 77 27.38 -22.08 -25.58
C PHE A 77 26.03 -22.67 -25.99
N ALA A 78 25.42 -23.51 -25.15
CA ALA A 78 24.08 -24.04 -25.41
C ALA A 78 23.04 -22.90 -25.49
N TYR A 79 23.10 -21.93 -24.58
CA TYR A 79 22.23 -20.77 -24.58
C TYR A 79 22.37 -19.94 -25.87
N ASP A 80 23.60 -19.65 -26.28
CA ASP A 80 23.88 -18.93 -27.53
C ASP A 80 23.43 -19.72 -28.76
N SER A 81 23.59 -21.05 -28.74
CA SER A 81 23.13 -21.93 -29.81
C SER A 81 21.60 -21.93 -29.94
N ILE A 82 20.86 -21.94 -28.83
CA ILE A 82 19.40 -21.87 -28.80
C ILE A 82 18.93 -20.47 -29.24
N SER A 83 19.61 -19.42 -28.77
CA SER A 83 19.38 -18.04 -29.19
C SER A 83 19.57 -17.87 -30.71
N ALA A 84 20.53 -18.57 -31.32
CA ALA A 84 20.70 -18.60 -32.78
C ALA A 84 19.47 -19.16 -33.53
N PHE A 85 18.67 -20.04 -32.91
CA PHE A 85 17.42 -20.56 -33.48
C PHE A 85 16.18 -19.71 -33.15
N SER A 86 16.27 -18.78 -32.19
CA SER A 86 15.14 -17.92 -31.77
C SER A 86 14.71 -16.87 -32.82
N THR A 87 15.50 -16.70 -33.89
CA THR A 87 15.06 -15.96 -35.09
C THR A 87 13.84 -16.58 -35.79
N ARG A 88 13.49 -17.84 -35.51
CA ARG A 88 12.18 -18.42 -35.85
C ARG A 88 11.19 -18.24 -34.69
N ARG A 89 10.56 -17.07 -34.74
CA ARG A 89 9.49 -16.43 -33.94
C ARG A 89 8.40 -17.22 -33.17
N ASP A 90 8.44 -18.53 -32.96
CA ASP A 90 7.30 -19.21 -32.34
C ASP A 90 7.46 -19.50 -30.83
N ASN A 91 8.67 -19.64 -30.31
CA ASN A 91 8.87 -19.99 -28.88
C ASN A 91 9.21 -18.80 -27.97
N GLN A 92 9.51 -17.63 -28.55
CA GLN A 92 9.91 -16.44 -27.80
C GLN A 92 8.70 -15.67 -27.25
N GLU A 93 7.52 -15.83 -27.85
CA GLU A 93 6.26 -15.21 -27.40
C GLU A 93 5.78 -15.77 -26.04
N ALA A 94 6.07 -17.04 -25.74
CA ALA A 94 5.65 -17.70 -24.49
C ALA A 94 6.45 -17.26 -23.25
N VAL A 95 7.67 -16.75 -23.42
CA VAL A 95 8.56 -16.34 -22.32
C VAL A 95 8.73 -14.81 -22.27
N PHE A 96 8.78 -14.12 -23.43
CA PHE A 96 8.94 -12.66 -23.49
C PHE A 96 7.63 -11.86 -23.51
N GLY A 97 6.47 -12.50 -23.67
CA GLY A 97 5.18 -11.83 -23.45
C GLY A 97 5.04 -11.23 -22.04
N ALA A 98 5.80 -11.75 -21.07
CA ALA A 98 5.86 -11.20 -19.72
C ALA A 98 6.70 -9.91 -19.62
N GLU A 99 7.73 -9.73 -20.46
CA GLU A 99 8.62 -8.57 -20.41
C GLU A 99 8.00 -7.34 -21.12
N GLU A 100 7.30 -7.57 -22.24
CA GLU A 100 6.47 -6.55 -22.89
C GLU A 100 5.31 -6.14 -21.97
N GLY A 101 4.67 -7.10 -21.29
CA GLY A 101 3.68 -6.83 -20.24
C GLY A 101 4.23 -6.06 -19.04
N LEU A 102 5.45 -6.34 -18.59
CA LEU A 102 6.09 -5.59 -17.49
C LEU A 102 6.37 -4.14 -17.86
N LYS A 103 6.79 -3.89 -19.10
CA LYS A 103 7.01 -2.54 -19.62
C LYS A 103 5.68 -1.77 -19.73
N ASP A 104 4.64 -2.40 -20.26
CA ASP A 104 3.30 -1.81 -20.35
C ASP A 104 2.69 -1.53 -18.98
N ILE A 105 2.84 -2.45 -18.02
CA ILE A 105 2.41 -2.25 -16.63
C ILE A 105 3.16 -1.08 -16.00
N ARG A 106 4.46 -0.96 -16.24
CA ARG A 106 5.27 0.14 -15.72
C ARG A 106 4.83 1.48 -16.31
N ASP A 107 4.63 1.53 -17.61
CA ASP A 107 4.24 2.75 -18.32
C ASP A 107 2.81 3.17 -17.92
N ALA A 108 1.88 2.21 -17.79
CA ALA A 108 0.54 2.45 -17.23
C ALA A 108 0.60 2.92 -15.78
N THR A 109 1.46 2.33 -14.95
CA THR A 109 1.65 2.75 -13.54
C THR A 109 2.15 4.19 -13.45
N LEU A 110 3.08 4.59 -14.32
CA LEU A 110 3.56 5.97 -14.38
C LEU A 110 2.45 6.94 -14.81
N ALA A 111 1.64 6.56 -15.80
CA ALA A 111 0.49 7.35 -16.23
C ALA A 111 -0.54 7.53 -15.11
N TYR A 112 -0.91 6.46 -14.41
CA TYR A 112 -1.84 6.54 -13.27
C TYR A 112 -1.29 7.36 -12.11
N LYS A 113 0.03 7.30 -11.84
CA LYS A 113 0.65 8.17 -10.83
C LYS A 113 0.57 9.65 -11.21
N ALA A 114 0.77 9.98 -12.49
CA ALA A 114 0.61 11.35 -12.97
C ALA A 114 -0.83 11.84 -12.84
N GLU A 115 -1.81 11.01 -13.20
CA GLU A 115 -3.23 11.32 -13.05
C GLU A 115 -3.62 11.51 -11.58
N ALA A 116 -3.16 10.65 -10.68
CA ALA A 116 -3.41 10.77 -9.25
C ALA A 116 -2.88 12.08 -8.66
N LEU A 117 -1.70 12.53 -9.10
CA LEU A 117 -1.13 13.82 -8.68
C LEU A 117 -1.96 15.00 -9.17
N GLU A 118 -2.50 14.93 -10.39
CA GLU A 118 -3.36 15.96 -10.95
C GLU A 118 -4.71 16.02 -10.22
N LEU A 119 -5.33 14.86 -9.96
CA LEU A 119 -6.55 14.77 -9.15
C LEU A 119 -6.34 15.31 -7.74
N GLN A 120 -5.18 15.05 -7.12
CA GLN A 120 -4.84 15.59 -5.82
C GLN A 120 -4.71 17.12 -5.83
N ARG A 121 -4.17 17.71 -6.91
CA ARG A 121 -4.16 19.17 -7.10
C ARG A 121 -5.57 19.74 -7.23
N GLN A 122 -6.42 19.10 -8.04
CA GLN A 122 -7.80 19.53 -8.23
C GLN A 122 -8.58 19.48 -6.91
N LEU A 123 -8.43 18.40 -6.13
CA LEU A 123 -9.03 18.28 -4.80
C LEU A 123 -8.60 19.42 -3.87
N ARG A 124 -7.31 19.77 -3.86
CA ARG A 124 -6.80 20.86 -3.03
C ARG A 124 -7.36 22.21 -3.44
N GLN A 125 -7.50 22.46 -4.74
CA GLN A 125 -8.13 23.68 -5.25
C GLN A 125 -9.60 23.77 -4.83
N LEU A 126 -10.33 22.66 -4.93
CA LEU A 126 -11.74 22.62 -4.56
C LEU A 126 -11.94 22.79 -3.04
N GLN A 127 -11.06 22.20 -2.22
CA GLN A 127 -11.04 22.43 -0.77
C GLN A 127 -10.83 23.90 -0.43
N ASN A 128 -9.85 24.57 -1.07
CA ASN A 128 -9.61 26.00 -0.85
C ASN A 128 -10.84 26.84 -1.22
N GLN A 129 -11.54 26.50 -2.32
CA GLN A 129 -12.78 27.19 -2.72
C GLN A 129 -13.89 26.98 -1.69
N TYR A 130 -14.03 25.75 -1.18
CA TYR A 130 -15.01 25.41 -0.16
C TYR A 130 -14.75 26.19 1.15
N ASP A 131 -13.49 26.26 1.59
CA ASP A 131 -13.11 27.00 2.79
C ASP A 131 -13.39 28.50 2.65
N MET A 132 -13.12 29.08 1.48
CA MET A 132 -13.44 30.48 1.18
C MET A 132 -14.95 30.74 1.26
N LEU A 133 -15.77 29.90 0.64
CA LEU A 133 -17.23 30.02 0.68
C LEU A 133 -17.76 29.86 2.10
N THR A 134 -17.21 28.91 2.87
CA THR A 134 -17.58 28.65 4.26
C THR A 134 -17.27 29.84 5.16
N SER A 135 -16.12 30.49 4.95
CA SER A 135 -15.74 31.73 5.63
C SER A 135 -16.69 32.88 5.28
N GLN A 136 -17.03 33.06 4.01
CA GLN A 136 -18.00 34.07 3.56
C GLN A 136 -19.39 33.85 4.16
N ALA A 137 -19.89 32.60 4.15
CA ALA A 137 -21.17 32.24 4.74
C ALA A 137 -21.19 32.53 6.25
N SER A 138 -20.10 32.20 6.95
CA SER A 138 -19.95 32.48 8.38
C SER A 138 -19.98 33.98 8.68
N SER A 139 -19.27 34.79 7.90
CA SER A 139 -19.29 36.26 8.01
C SER A 139 -20.70 36.82 7.77
N LEU A 140 -21.42 36.32 6.76
CA LEU A 140 -22.80 36.70 6.49
C LEU A 140 -23.76 36.36 7.64
N ILE A 141 -23.63 35.17 8.22
CA ILE A 141 -24.43 34.73 9.37
C ILE A 141 -24.13 35.59 10.59
N GLN A 142 -22.86 35.85 10.89
CA GLN A 142 -22.45 36.72 12.00
C GLN A 142 -22.95 38.14 11.80
N GLY A 143 -22.81 38.71 10.59
CA GLY A 143 -23.32 40.03 10.25
C GLY A 143 -24.85 40.11 10.38
N ARG A 144 -25.59 39.07 9.97
CA ARG A 144 -27.04 38.99 10.18
C ARG A 144 -27.40 38.96 11.67
N ARG A 145 -26.70 38.15 12.48
CA ARG A 145 -26.92 38.09 13.94
C ARG A 145 -26.64 39.45 14.60
N ALA A 146 -25.54 40.11 14.24
CA ALA A 146 -25.20 41.43 14.76
C ALA A 146 -26.28 42.48 14.44
N ARG A 147 -26.82 42.47 13.20
CA ARG A 147 -27.94 43.35 12.82
C ARG A 147 -29.20 43.05 13.62
N VAL A 148 -29.57 41.77 13.80
CA VAL A 148 -30.76 41.39 14.60
C VAL A 148 -30.64 41.87 16.05
N VAL A 149 -29.46 41.71 16.67
CA VAL A 149 -29.21 42.21 18.03
C VAL A 149 -29.30 43.74 18.08
N ALA A 150 -28.70 44.44 17.11
CA ALA A 150 -28.77 45.89 17.02
C ALA A 150 -30.22 46.39 16.89
N THR A 151 -31.03 45.77 16.01
CA THR A 151 -32.45 46.13 15.86
C THR A 151 -33.25 45.86 17.14
N SER A 152 -32.97 44.74 17.84
CA SER A 152 -33.63 44.44 19.13
C SER A 152 -33.31 45.49 20.19
N ASN A 153 -32.06 45.96 20.27
CA ASN A 153 -31.66 46.99 21.22
C ASN A 153 -32.33 48.33 20.89
N VAL A 154 -32.38 48.73 19.62
CA VAL A 154 -33.07 49.94 19.18
C VAL A 154 -34.56 49.87 19.45
N ASN A 155 -35.21 48.74 19.16
CA ASN A 155 -36.63 48.55 19.48
C ASN A 155 -36.89 48.63 20.99
N GLY A 156 -36.03 48.02 21.81
CA GLY A 156 -36.13 48.13 23.27
C GLY A 156 -35.98 49.58 23.77
N GLN A 157 -35.08 50.36 23.17
CA GLN A 157 -34.98 51.79 23.47
C GLN A 157 -36.24 52.55 23.05
N LEU A 158 -36.79 52.24 21.87
CA LEU A 158 -38.01 52.88 21.37
C LEU A 158 -39.21 52.60 22.29
N THR A 159 -39.37 51.36 22.77
CA THR A 159 -40.43 51.01 23.72
C THR A 159 -40.27 51.74 25.05
N THR A 160 -39.05 51.88 25.57
CA THR A 160 -38.84 52.65 26.82
C THR A 160 -39.19 54.14 26.66
N ILE A 161 -38.94 54.71 25.48
CA ILE A 161 -39.33 56.09 25.19
C ILE A 161 -40.86 56.19 25.07
N ASP A 162 -41.51 55.27 24.37
CA ASP A 162 -42.96 55.22 24.23
C ASP A 162 -43.69 55.10 25.57
N ASP A 163 -43.18 54.23 26.47
CA ASP A 163 -43.68 54.09 27.83
C ASP A 163 -43.54 55.42 28.62
N SER A 164 -42.40 56.11 28.48
CA SER A 164 -42.17 57.40 29.14
C SER A 164 -43.10 58.51 28.62
N LEU A 165 -43.34 58.56 27.31
CA LEU A 165 -44.27 59.52 26.71
C LEU A 165 -45.72 59.22 27.10
N SER A 166 -46.09 57.94 27.15
CA SER A 166 -47.40 57.50 27.62
C SER A 166 -47.64 57.87 29.07
N ALA A 167 -46.64 57.69 29.94
CA ALA A 167 -46.71 58.11 31.34
C ALA A 167 -46.91 59.63 31.49
N ILE A 168 -46.15 60.43 30.73
CA ILE A 168 -46.29 61.90 30.72
C ILE A 168 -47.69 62.32 30.23
N ASN A 169 -48.20 61.71 29.15
CA ASN A 169 -49.54 62.02 28.66
C ASN A 169 -50.64 61.68 29.67
N LEU A 170 -50.46 60.63 30.48
CA LEU A 170 -51.37 60.24 31.56
C LEU A 170 -51.34 61.22 32.74
N GLU A 171 -50.23 61.91 32.99
CA GLU A 171 -50.14 62.96 34.01
C GLU A 171 -50.77 64.29 33.56
N ILE A 172 -50.86 64.53 32.25
CA ILE A 172 -51.32 65.81 31.67
C ILE A 172 -52.82 65.77 31.27
N GLY A 173 -53.41 64.59 31.07
CA GLY A 173 -54.83 64.40 30.74
C GLY A 173 -55.74 64.24 31.96
#